data_AF-X1FGD1-F1
#
_entry.id   AF-X1FGD1-F1
#
_cell.length_a   1.000
_cell.length_b   1.000
_cell.length_c   1.000
_cell.angle_alpha   90.00
_cell.angle_beta   90.00
_cell.angle_gamma   90.00
#
_symmetry.space_group_name_H-M   'P 1'
#
loop_
_entity.id
_entity.type
_entity.pdbx_description
1 polymer ?
#
loop_
_entity_poly.entity_id
_entity_poly.type
_entity_poly.pdbx_seq_one_letter_code
_entity_poly.pdbx_strand_id
1 'polypeptide(L)'
;MRKLLTVAVATALAAVCQSNAFAIEDTAENFKTATPIKHLVVIFQENVSFDHYFGTYPNALNLPGEPPFVAAKGTPTVNGLSSALMTRNSTSTNKANGTGATNPFRLSPAQASTADQDHDYTPEQQALHGGLVDLYPKYTGSGGNALGGPLPPNSPAIF
;
A
#
# COMPACT_ATOMS: atom_id res chain seq x y z
N MET A 1 43.06 36.69 -69.02
CA MET A 1 42.89 35.60 -70.01
C MET A 1 42.54 34.32 -69.26
N ARG A 2 41.43 33.64 -69.63
CA ARG A 2 41.11 32.19 -69.44
C ARG A 2 41.11 31.66 -67.97
N LYS A 3 40.09 31.01 -67.39
CA LYS A 3 38.88 30.26 -67.83
C LYS A 3 37.97 30.08 -66.58
N LEU A 4 36.66 30.37 -66.67
CA LEU A 4 35.51 29.43 -66.64
C LEU A 4 35.40 28.52 -65.38
N LEU A 5 34.38 28.76 -64.54
CA LEU A 5 33.14 27.97 -64.36
C LEU A 5 33.40 26.58 -63.74
N THR A 6 32.89 26.21 -62.56
CA THR A 6 31.52 25.67 -62.26
C THR A 6 31.62 25.16 -60.79
N VAL A 7 30.65 25.30 -59.88
CA VAL A 7 29.57 24.34 -59.51
C VAL A 7 28.78 25.06 -58.40
N ALA A 8 27.60 25.61 -58.70
CA ALA A 8 26.29 25.00 -58.45
C ALA A 8 26.01 24.67 -56.97
N VAL A 9 25.31 25.61 -56.32
CA VAL A 9 24.17 25.40 -55.41
C VAL A 9 24.13 24.04 -54.68
N ALA A 10 24.51 24.06 -53.41
CA ALA A 10 24.10 23.05 -52.42
C ALA A 10 23.34 23.73 -51.27
N THR A 11 22.37 24.59 -51.61
CA THR A 11 21.30 25.02 -50.70
C THR A 11 20.03 24.28 -51.10
N ALA A 12 19.75 23.12 -50.48
CA ALA A 12 18.41 22.58 -50.25
C ALA A 12 18.48 21.07 -49.92
N LEU A 13 18.82 20.71 -48.69
CA LEU A 13 18.25 19.52 -48.03
C LEU A 13 18.39 19.58 -46.50
N ALA A 14 18.08 20.72 -45.90
CA ALA A 14 17.78 20.79 -44.46
C ALA A 14 16.25 20.87 -44.24
N ALA A 15 15.49 20.25 -45.15
CA ALA A 15 14.03 20.24 -45.10
C ALA A 15 13.56 19.02 -44.28
N VAL A 16 13.15 19.34 -43.06
CA VAL A 16 12.01 18.71 -42.36
C VAL A 16 12.23 17.27 -41.89
N CYS A 17 13.04 17.13 -40.84
CA CYS A 17 12.60 16.35 -39.69
C CYS A 17 12.25 17.30 -38.55
N GLN A 18 11.27 18.17 -38.77
CA GLN A 18 10.48 18.65 -37.64
C GLN A 18 9.65 17.46 -37.21
N SER A 19 10.19 16.65 -36.29
CA SER A 19 9.37 15.83 -35.44
C SER A 19 8.47 16.79 -34.68
N ASN A 20 7.28 17.07 -35.24
CA ASN A 20 6.16 17.54 -34.45
C ASN A 20 5.86 16.41 -33.48
N ALA A 21 6.63 16.34 -32.39
CA ALA A 21 6.11 15.80 -31.17
C ALA A 21 4.90 16.69 -30.90
N PHE A 22 3.72 16.18 -31.19
CA PHE A 22 2.49 16.73 -30.66
C PHE A 22 2.66 16.63 -29.14
N ALA A 23 3.20 17.69 -28.54
CA ALA A 23 3.04 17.91 -27.12
C ALA A 23 1.52 17.96 -26.97
N ILE A 24 0.95 16.90 -26.41
CA ILE A 24 -0.43 16.93 -25.97
C ILE A 24 -0.47 18.13 -25.04
N GLU A 25 -1.18 19.17 -25.45
CA GLU A 25 -1.40 20.32 -24.59
C GLU A 25 -2.08 19.77 -23.34
N ASP A 26 -1.37 19.83 -22.23
CA ASP A 26 -1.92 19.40 -20.96
C ASP A 26 -2.98 20.42 -20.55
N THR A 27 -4.22 20.12 -20.91
CA THR A 27 -5.37 20.99 -20.64
C THR A 27 -5.51 21.30 -19.14
N ALA A 28 -4.92 20.48 -18.26
CA ALA A 28 -4.93 20.74 -16.83
C ALA A 28 -4.10 21.97 -16.43
N GLU A 29 -3.10 22.35 -17.24
CA GLU A 29 -2.29 23.55 -17.00
C GLU A 29 -3.12 24.83 -16.97
N ASN A 30 -4.22 24.84 -17.73
CA ASN A 30 -5.13 25.98 -17.83
C ASN A 30 -6.02 26.16 -16.60
N PHE A 31 -6.12 25.18 -15.69
CA PHE A 31 -6.90 25.32 -14.46
C PHE A 31 -6.08 25.98 -13.35
N LYS A 32 -6.70 26.93 -12.63
CA LYS A 32 -6.13 27.49 -11.40
C LYS A 32 -6.38 26.53 -10.23
N THR A 33 -5.31 26.11 -9.56
CA THR A 33 -5.34 25.21 -8.41
C THR A 33 -4.80 25.93 -7.17
N ALA A 34 -5.25 25.55 -5.98
CA ALA A 34 -4.75 26.13 -4.71
C ALA A 34 -3.30 25.70 -4.40
N THR A 35 -2.86 24.58 -4.97
CA THR A 35 -1.49 24.07 -4.88
C THR A 35 -0.90 23.91 -6.29
N PRO A 36 0.41 23.67 -6.44
CA PRO A 36 1.01 23.35 -7.73
C PRO A 36 0.53 22.03 -8.37
N ILE A 37 -0.25 21.21 -7.66
CA ILE A 37 -0.71 19.91 -8.16
C ILE A 37 -1.82 20.11 -9.19
N LYS A 38 -1.58 19.68 -10.42
CA LYS A 38 -2.55 19.70 -11.54
C LYS A 38 -3.32 18.40 -11.71
N HIS A 39 -2.65 17.28 -11.42
CA HIS A 39 -3.19 15.93 -11.58
C HIS A 39 -3.07 15.18 -10.27
N LEU A 40 -4.19 14.65 -9.80
CA LEU A 40 -4.22 13.76 -8.64
C LEU A 40 -4.66 12.37 -9.12
N VAL A 41 -3.78 11.39 -8.94
CA VAL A 41 -4.12 9.98 -9.14
C VAL A 41 -4.38 9.36 -7.77
N VAL A 42 -5.61 8.90 -7.54
CA VAL A 42 -6.00 8.21 -6.31
C VAL A 42 -5.99 6.71 -6.57
N ILE A 43 -5.10 5.99 -5.88
CA ILE A 43 -5.07 4.52 -5.86
C ILE A 43 -5.84 4.08 -4.62
N PHE A 44 -6.98 3.41 -4.81
CA PHE A 44 -7.85 2.99 -3.72
C PHE A 44 -7.67 1.48 -3.47
N GLN A 45 -6.85 1.15 -2.49
CA GLN A 45 -6.63 -0.23 -2.01
C GLN A 45 -7.70 -0.60 -0.97
N GLU A 46 -7.92 -1.89 -0.76
CA GLU A 46 -9.04 -2.39 0.04
C GLU A 46 -8.61 -3.27 1.22
N ASN A 47 -9.48 -3.36 2.24
CA ASN A 47 -9.53 -4.40 3.28
C ASN A 47 -8.28 -4.61 4.16
N VAL A 48 -7.38 -3.63 4.28
CA VAL A 48 -6.20 -3.75 5.15
C VAL A 48 -6.04 -2.56 6.09
N SER A 49 -5.93 -2.84 7.39
CA SER A 49 -5.70 -1.83 8.43
C SER A 49 -4.28 -1.28 8.39
N PHE A 50 -4.08 -0.10 9.00
CA PHE A 50 -2.75 0.50 9.10
C PHE A 50 -1.73 -0.42 9.79
N ASP A 51 -2.09 -1.01 10.93
CA ASP A 51 -1.16 -1.84 11.71
C ASP A 51 -0.76 -3.14 10.99
N HIS A 52 -1.62 -3.66 10.11
CA HIS A 52 -1.28 -4.84 9.30
C HIS A 52 -0.16 -4.52 8.29
N TYR A 53 -0.20 -3.38 7.60
CA TYR A 53 0.87 -3.02 6.64
C TYR A 53 2.06 -2.28 7.27
N PHE A 54 1.80 -1.41 8.24
CA PHE A 54 2.78 -0.44 8.74
C PHE A 54 3.00 -0.52 10.25
N GLY A 55 2.34 -1.44 10.96
CA GLY A 55 2.45 -1.53 12.42
C GLY A 55 3.88 -1.75 12.92
N THR A 56 4.71 -2.46 12.14
CA THR A 56 6.13 -2.67 12.47
C THR A 56 7.08 -1.75 11.71
N TYR A 57 6.58 -0.88 10.82
CA TYR A 57 7.41 0.05 10.06
C TYR A 57 8.23 0.96 10.99
N PRO A 58 9.53 1.22 10.70
CA PRO A 58 10.29 0.80 9.53
C PRO A 58 11.17 -0.44 9.79
N ASN A 59 10.79 -1.32 10.71
CA ASN A 59 11.61 -2.46 11.12
C ASN A 59 11.13 -3.75 10.43
N ALA A 60 11.99 -4.33 9.59
CA ALA A 60 11.76 -5.64 8.99
C ALA A 60 12.68 -6.70 9.62
N LEU A 61 12.21 -7.95 9.68
CA LEU A 61 12.98 -9.06 10.25
C LEU A 61 14.14 -9.51 9.35
N ASN A 62 14.06 -9.26 8.04
CA ASN A 62 15.10 -9.58 7.06
C ASN A 62 15.58 -11.03 7.13
N LEU A 63 14.63 -11.99 7.16
CA LEU A 63 14.96 -13.40 7.22
C LEU A 63 15.64 -13.88 5.92
N PRO A 64 16.51 -14.90 6.00
CA PRO A 64 17.13 -15.49 4.81
C PRO A 64 16.07 -15.94 3.79
N GLY A 65 16.24 -15.53 2.52
CA GLY A 65 15.33 -15.87 1.43
C GLY A 65 14.16 -14.90 1.22
N GLU A 66 13.97 -13.93 2.12
CA GLU A 66 12.98 -12.85 1.93
C GLU A 66 13.65 -11.58 1.38
N PRO A 67 12.94 -10.73 0.60
CA PRO A 67 13.44 -9.43 0.19
C PRO A 67 13.77 -8.56 1.42
N PRO A 68 15.02 -8.08 1.59
CA PRO A 68 15.37 -7.29 2.76
C PRO A 68 14.84 -5.85 2.63
N PHE A 69 14.54 -5.26 3.78
CA PHE A 69 14.25 -3.84 3.94
C PHE A 69 15.15 -3.25 5.03
N VAL A 70 15.82 -2.14 4.69
CA VAL A 70 16.63 -1.35 5.63
C VAL A 70 16.17 0.09 5.53
N ALA A 71 15.70 0.62 6.65
CA ALA A 71 15.26 2.01 6.75
C ALA A 71 16.42 2.97 6.43
N ALA A 72 16.12 4.06 5.71
CA ALA A 72 17.09 5.12 5.51
C ALA A 72 17.40 5.85 6.82
N LYS A 73 18.57 6.48 6.90
CA LYS A 73 18.90 7.32 8.07
C LYS A 73 17.89 8.46 8.17
N GLY A 74 17.29 8.64 9.35
CA GLY A 74 16.31 9.69 9.61
C GLY A 74 14.88 9.35 9.20
N THR A 75 14.59 8.08 8.85
CA THR A 75 13.21 7.62 8.65
C THR A 75 12.35 7.93 9.89
N PRO A 76 11.21 8.63 9.74
CA PRO A 76 10.32 8.93 10.87
C PRO A 76 9.69 7.67 11.47
N THR A 77 9.28 7.78 12.74
CA THR A 77 8.47 6.75 13.41
C THR A 77 7.00 6.89 13.04
N VAL A 78 6.27 5.79 13.14
CA VAL A 78 4.79 5.76 13.04
C VAL A 78 4.17 5.48 14.41
N ASN A 79 2.89 5.81 14.57
CA ASN A 79 2.09 5.32 15.68
C ASN A 79 1.62 3.89 15.35
N GLY A 80 2.48 2.91 15.61
CA GLY A 80 2.23 1.50 15.29
C GLY A 80 2.36 0.57 16.50
N LEU A 81 2.75 -0.68 16.21
CA LEU A 81 2.85 -1.77 17.18
C LEU A 81 4.14 -1.66 18.01
N SER A 82 4.01 -1.02 19.17
CA SER A 82 5.07 -1.00 20.18
C SER A 82 5.41 -2.40 20.69
N SER A 83 6.59 -2.59 21.29
CA SER A 83 6.97 -3.87 21.92
C SER A 83 5.97 -4.35 22.99
N ALA A 84 5.29 -3.41 23.66
CA ALA A 84 4.23 -3.74 24.62
C ALA A 84 2.99 -4.32 23.91
N LEU A 85 2.56 -3.71 22.80
CA LEU A 85 1.44 -4.21 22.00
C LEU A 85 1.76 -5.54 21.31
N MET A 86 3.04 -5.80 21.00
CA MET A 86 3.46 -7.07 20.39
C MET A 86 3.47 -8.25 21.36
N THR A 87 3.64 -7.99 22.67
CA THR A 87 3.86 -9.06 23.67
C THR A 87 2.77 -9.15 24.73
N ARG A 88 2.00 -8.07 24.91
CA ARG A 88 0.97 -7.92 25.94
C ARG A 88 -0.23 -7.14 25.40
N ASN A 89 -0.66 -7.48 24.18
CA ASN A 89 -1.89 -6.94 23.62
C ASN A 89 -3.09 -7.38 24.45
N SER A 90 -4.06 -6.50 24.64
CA SER A 90 -5.31 -6.81 25.35
C SER A 90 -6.10 -7.91 24.65
N THR A 91 -6.01 -8.01 23.31
CA THR A 91 -6.62 -9.11 22.53
C THR A 91 -6.14 -10.49 22.95
N SER A 92 -4.90 -10.62 23.45
CA SER A 92 -4.33 -11.89 23.92
C SER A 92 -4.82 -12.34 25.29
N THR A 93 -5.34 -11.40 26.10
CA THR A 93 -5.72 -11.65 27.50
C THR A 93 -7.21 -11.51 27.76
N ASN A 94 -7.96 -10.85 26.89
CA ASN A 94 -9.41 -10.77 27.00
C ASN A 94 -10.06 -12.14 26.72
N LYS A 95 -10.62 -12.74 27.78
CA LYS A 95 -11.22 -14.08 27.74
C LYS A 95 -12.38 -14.21 26.75
N ALA A 96 -13.04 -13.11 26.39
CA ALA A 96 -14.13 -13.16 25.42
C ALA A 96 -13.65 -13.51 24.00
N ASN A 97 -12.35 -13.37 23.70
CA ASN A 97 -11.75 -13.83 22.45
C ASN A 97 -11.59 -15.36 22.36
N GLY A 98 -11.77 -16.09 23.48
CA GLY A 98 -11.75 -17.55 23.48
C GLY A 98 -10.48 -18.12 22.86
N THR A 99 -10.64 -19.05 21.91
CA THR A 99 -9.52 -19.69 21.20
C THR A 99 -8.82 -18.78 20.18
N GLY A 100 -9.41 -17.63 19.84
CA GLY A 100 -8.81 -16.62 18.96
C GLY A 100 -7.94 -15.61 19.71
N ALA A 101 -7.86 -15.67 21.04
CA ALA A 101 -7.04 -14.75 21.82
C ALA A 101 -5.55 -14.88 21.43
N THR A 102 -4.98 -13.83 20.85
CA THR A 102 -3.57 -13.81 20.44
C THR A 102 -2.98 -12.42 20.51
N ASN A 103 -1.66 -12.33 20.65
CA ASN A 103 -0.91 -11.11 20.32
C ASN A 103 -0.80 -10.97 18.80
N PRO A 104 -0.55 -9.76 18.27
CA PRO A 104 -0.26 -9.63 16.85
C PRO A 104 1.05 -10.35 16.52
N PHE A 105 1.11 -10.94 15.33
CA PHE A 105 2.19 -11.80 14.89
C PHE A 105 2.58 -11.52 13.45
N ARG A 106 3.79 -11.92 13.07
CA ARG A 106 4.30 -11.72 11.71
C ARG A 106 3.72 -12.75 10.76
N LEU A 107 3.13 -12.28 9.66
CA LEU A 107 2.88 -13.09 8.47
C LEU A 107 4.14 -13.10 7.59
N SER A 108 4.59 -14.30 7.21
CA SER A 108 5.63 -14.44 6.19
C SER A 108 5.07 -14.12 4.79
N PRO A 109 5.92 -13.83 3.79
CA PRO A 109 5.45 -13.66 2.41
C PRO A 109 4.65 -14.86 1.87
N ALA A 110 4.94 -16.08 2.35
CA ALA A 110 4.18 -17.29 1.99
C ALA A 110 2.75 -17.30 2.57
N GLN A 111 2.47 -16.46 3.57
CA GLN A 111 1.16 -16.29 4.21
C GLN A 111 0.47 -14.99 3.78
N ALA A 112 0.99 -14.29 2.77
CA ALA A 112 0.42 -13.02 2.31
C ALA A 112 -1.00 -13.17 1.73
N SER A 113 -1.37 -14.37 1.28
CA SER A 113 -2.77 -14.69 0.95
C SER A 113 -3.51 -15.02 2.24
N THR A 114 -4.22 -14.03 2.75
CA THR A 114 -4.92 -14.13 4.03
C THR A 114 -6.43 -14.32 3.81
N ALA A 115 -7.09 -14.91 4.81
CA ALA A 115 -8.54 -14.88 4.85
C ALA A 115 -9.03 -13.43 4.97
N ASP A 116 -10.14 -13.11 4.30
CA ASP A 116 -10.85 -11.85 4.53
C ASP A 116 -11.45 -11.88 5.94
N GLN A 117 -11.26 -10.80 6.68
CA GLN A 117 -11.80 -10.64 8.03
C GLN A 117 -13.17 -9.98 7.93
N ASP A 118 -14.07 -10.22 8.88
CA ASP A 118 -15.34 -9.52 8.91
C ASP A 118 -15.08 -8.02 9.12
N HIS A 119 -15.54 -7.24 8.14
CA HIS A 119 -15.42 -5.79 8.05
C HIS A 119 -16.81 -5.15 7.90
N ASP A 120 -17.86 -5.85 8.34
CA ASP A 120 -19.20 -5.30 8.45
C ASP A 120 -19.25 -4.25 9.57
N TYR A 121 -20.13 -3.27 9.40
CA TYR A 121 -20.25 -2.12 10.29
C TYR A 121 -20.44 -2.47 11.78
N THR A 122 -21.30 -3.46 12.07
CA THR A 122 -21.62 -3.82 13.47
C THR A 122 -20.49 -4.62 14.14
N PRO A 123 -19.92 -5.66 13.52
CA PRO A 123 -18.75 -6.37 14.04
C PRO A 123 -17.56 -5.45 14.35
N GLU A 124 -17.25 -4.47 13.48
CA GLU A 124 -16.15 -3.53 13.76
C GLU A 124 -16.41 -2.67 15.01
N GLN A 125 -17.65 -2.18 15.20
CA GLN A 125 -18.02 -1.44 16.41
C GLN A 125 -17.91 -2.30 17.67
N GLN A 126 -18.28 -3.57 17.57
CA GLN A 126 -18.18 -4.52 18.68
C GLN A 126 -16.72 -4.87 19.00
N ALA A 127 -15.87 -5.02 17.98
CA ALA A 127 -14.43 -5.25 18.12
C ALA A 127 -13.71 -4.07 18.81
N LEU A 128 -14.08 -2.85 18.46
CA LEU A 128 -13.56 -1.63 19.09
C LEU A 128 -13.87 -1.59 20.60
N HIS A 129 -14.98 -2.21 21.01
CA HIS A 129 -15.38 -2.42 22.40
C HIS A 129 -15.30 -1.13 23.24
N GLY A 130 -15.94 -0.07 22.76
CA GLY A 130 -15.97 1.22 23.46
C GLY A 130 -14.60 1.90 23.61
N GLY A 131 -13.63 1.55 22.77
CA GLY A 131 -12.27 2.09 22.79
C GLY A 131 -11.26 1.24 23.59
N LEU A 132 -11.66 0.05 24.07
CA LEU A 132 -10.73 -0.91 24.68
C LEU A 132 -9.88 -1.66 23.65
N VAL A 133 -10.36 -1.76 22.41
CA VAL A 133 -9.63 -2.31 21.24
C VAL A 133 -9.15 -3.75 21.49
N ASP A 134 -9.97 -4.57 22.13
CA ASP A 134 -9.54 -5.87 22.67
C ASP A 134 -10.42 -7.05 22.25
N LEU A 135 -11.39 -6.85 21.36
CA LEU A 135 -12.33 -7.89 20.90
C LEU A 135 -12.31 -8.15 19.39
N TYR A 136 -11.31 -7.66 18.66
CA TYR A 136 -11.12 -7.98 17.23
C TYR A 136 -11.13 -9.49 16.97
N PRO A 137 -10.45 -10.33 17.76
CA PRO A 137 -10.50 -11.75 17.49
C PRO A 137 -11.87 -12.40 17.55
N LYS A 138 -12.75 -11.86 18.39
CA LYS A 138 -14.11 -12.36 18.55
C LYS A 138 -15.03 -11.92 17.43
N TYR A 139 -14.97 -10.65 17.03
CA TYR A 139 -15.98 -10.04 16.17
C TYR A 139 -15.56 -9.93 14.71
N THR A 140 -14.29 -9.66 14.43
CA THR A 140 -13.80 -9.52 13.04
C THR A 140 -12.97 -10.73 12.59
N GLY A 141 -12.63 -11.63 13.52
CA GLY A 141 -11.69 -12.73 13.32
C GLY A 141 -12.07 -13.87 12.39
N SER A 142 -13.25 -13.80 11.82
CA SER A 142 -13.78 -14.78 10.88
C SER A 142 -14.29 -14.00 9.68
N GLY A 143 -14.28 -14.61 8.48
CA GLY A 143 -14.81 -13.93 7.31
C GLY A 143 -16.28 -13.58 7.48
N GLY A 144 -16.65 -12.36 7.07
CA GLY A 144 -18.03 -11.90 7.11
C GLY A 144 -18.93 -12.74 6.18
N ASN A 145 -20.25 -12.65 6.37
CA ASN A 145 -21.24 -13.36 5.55
C ASN A 145 -21.42 -12.75 4.15
N ALA A 146 -20.61 -11.77 3.76
CA ALA A 146 -20.67 -11.11 2.46
C ALA A 146 -19.76 -11.81 1.43
N LEU A 147 -20.34 -12.71 0.63
CA LEU A 147 -19.87 -13.23 -0.68
C LEU A 147 -18.40 -13.71 -0.82
N GLY A 148 -17.62 -13.83 0.24
CA GLY A 148 -16.34 -14.53 0.26
C GLY A 148 -16.56 -16.03 0.33
N GLY A 149 -16.15 -16.76 -0.71
CA GLY A 149 -16.23 -18.23 -0.73
C GLY A 149 -15.53 -18.89 0.48
N PRO A 150 -15.80 -20.19 0.73
CA PRO A 150 -15.28 -20.88 1.91
C PRO A 150 -13.75 -20.82 1.95
N LEU A 151 -13.24 -20.59 3.16
CA LEU A 151 -11.80 -20.50 3.45
C LEU A 151 -11.03 -21.72 2.91
N PRO A 152 -9.81 -21.53 2.38
CA PRO A 152 -8.88 -22.64 2.25
C PRO A 152 -8.66 -23.26 3.64
N PRO A 153 -8.64 -24.59 3.77
CA PRO A 153 -8.17 -25.20 5.00
C PRO A 153 -6.74 -24.70 5.26
N ASN A 154 -6.52 -24.09 6.43
CA ASN A 154 -5.25 -23.54 6.95
C ASN A 154 -4.94 -22.04 6.72
N SER A 155 -5.88 -21.18 6.30
CA SER A 155 -5.63 -19.73 6.35
C SER A 155 -5.65 -19.24 7.81
N PRO A 156 -4.54 -18.71 8.36
CA PRO A 156 -4.56 -18.15 9.70
C PRO A 156 -5.49 -16.92 9.72
N ALA A 157 -6.39 -16.87 10.71
CA ALA A 157 -7.12 -15.64 11.02
C ALA A 157 -6.09 -14.57 11.45
N ILE A 158 -6.21 -13.37 10.91
CA ILE A 158 -5.29 -12.27 11.19
C ILE A 158 -5.85 -11.46 12.36
N PHE A 159 -5.00 -11.15 13.34
CA PHE A 159 -5.30 -10.30 14.48
C PHE A 159 -4.14 -9.36 14.77
#